data_AF-A0A1Y6LN75-F1
#
_entry.id   AF-A0A1Y6LN75-F1
#
_cell.length_a   1.000
_cell.length_b   1.000
_cell.length_c   1.000
_cell.angle_alpha   90.00
_cell.angle_beta   90.00
_cell.angle_gamma   90.00
#
_symmetry.space_group_name_H-M   'P 1'
#
loop_
_entity.id
_entity.type
_entity.pdbx_description
1 polymer ?
#
loop_
_entity_poly.entity_id
_entity_poly.type
_entity_poly.pdbx_seq_one_letter_code
_entity_poly.pdbx_strand_id
1 'polypeptide(L)'
;MSDRTLVTVVLPGLADMMLVMPGTLSQTMQDADVSTFTLDAIDRVKNRGVRISSSTHTWTLHLDSATGPSFEGRDPLCEVAREHDKYFLVIAEIED
;
A
#
# COMPACT_ATOMS: atom_id res chain seq x y z
N MET A 1 -16.60 15.98 -0.34
CA MET A 1 -15.84 15.42 0.80
C MET A 1 -14.55 14.90 0.19
N SER A 2 -13.39 15.07 0.83
CA SER A 2 -12.13 14.65 0.20
C SER A 2 -12.07 13.13 0.14
N ASP A 3 -12.12 12.58 -1.07
CA ASP A 3 -11.83 11.17 -1.33
C ASP A 3 -10.41 10.90 -0.81
N ARG A 4 -10.28 10.09 0.23
CA ARG A 4 -9.00 9.72 0.86
C ARG A 4 -9.00 8.23 1.11
N THR A 5 -7.96 7.56 0.65
CA THR A 5 -7.75 6.14 0.92
C THR A 5 -6.81 5.99 2.10
N LEU A 6 -7.21 5.18 3.08
CA LEU A 6 -6.39 4.89 4.25
C LEU A 6 -5.63 3.59 4.01
N VAL A 7 -4.31 3.66 4.17
CA VAL A 7 -3.41 2.51 4.10
C VAL A 7 -2.74 2.35 5.46
N THR A 8 -2.96 1.22 6.11
CA THR A 8 -2.25 0.84 7.33
C THR A 8 -0.98 0.09 6.93
N VAL A 9 0.17 0.54 7.41
CA VAL A 9 1.46 -0.10 7.16
C VAL A 9 1.79 -0.98 8.34
N VAL A 10 2.05 -2.25 8.06
CA VAL A 10 2.46 -3.27 9.02
C VAL A 10 3.89 -3.66 8.70
N LEU A 11 4.80 -3.33 9.61
CA LEU A 11 6.23 -3.66 9.51
C LEU A 11 6.65 -4.32 10.84
N PRO A 12 7.17 -5.56 10.83
CA PRO A 12 7.65 -6.23 12.03
C PRO A 12 8.65 -5.36 12.80
N GLY A 13 8.48 -5.27 14.12
CA GLY A 13 9.36 -4.47 14.98
C GLY A 13 9.09 -2.96 14.98
N LEU A 14 8.13 -2.47 14.20
CA LEU A 14 7.64 -1.09 14.22
C LEU A 14 6.18 -1.05 14.69
N ALA A 15 5.76 0.04 15.33
CA ALA A 15 4.34 0.28 15.56
C ALA A 15 3.62 0.53 14.23
N ASP A 16 2.37 0.05 14.13
CA ASP A 16 1.52 0.24 12.95
C ASP A 16 1.47 1.72 12.56
N MET A 17 1.61 1.98 11.27
CA MET A 17 1.69 3.33 10.74
C MET A 17 0.58 3.59 9.73
N MET A 18 -0.24 4.61 9.98
CA MET A 18 -1.30 4.99 9.03
C MET A 18 -0.79 6.01 8.00
N LEU A 19 -0.98 5.69 6.73
CA LEU A 19 -0.78 6.57 5.58
C LEU A 19 -2.13 7.05 5.05
N VAL A 20 -2.18 8.34 4.74
CA VAL A 20 -3.30 8.93 4.00
C VAL A 20 -2.84 9.08 2.55
N MET A 21 -3.44 8.29 1.68
CA MET A 21 -3.24 8.37 0.23
C MET A 21 -4.32 9.30 -0.35
N PRO A 22 -3.99 10.15 -1.35
CA PRO A 22 -5.00 10.89 -2.08
C PRO A 22 -6.01 9.89 -2.65
N GLY A 23 -7.28 10.02 -2.28
CA GLY A 23 -8.32 9.05 -2.65
C GLY A 23 -8.99 9.36 -3.96
N THR A 24 -8.38 10.20 -4.81
CA THR A 24 -8.73 10.28 -6.23
C THR A 24 -8.32 8.98 -6.93
N LEU A 25 -9.05 7.91 -6.60
CA LEU A 25 -9.29 6.74 -7.43
C LEU A 25 -9.82 7.14 -8.83
N SER A 26 -10.28 8.39 -8.98
CA SER A 26 -11.10 8.85 -10.10
C SER A 26 -10.37 9.31 -11.37
N GLN A 27 -9.10 9.71 -11.34
CA GLN A 27 -8.42 10.19 -12.57
C GLN A 27 -6.96 9.79 -12.72
N THR A 28 -6.15 9.86 -11.66
CA THR A 28 -4.72 9.46 -11.72
C THR A 28 -4.53 7.96 -11.47
N MET A 29 -5.55 7.29 -10.93
CA MET A 29 -5.56 5.86 -10.62
C MET A 29 -6.36 4.99 -11.58
N GLN A 30 -7.15 5.57 -12.50
CA GLN A 30 -7.80 4.77 -13.56
C GLN A 30 -6.76 4.09 -14.46
N ASP A 31 -5.60 4.73 -14.63
CA ASP A 31 -4.46 4.20 -15.38
C ASP A 31 -3.38 3.58 -14.47
N ALA A 32 -3.51 3.68 -13.15
CA ALA A 32 -2.50 3.16 -12.23
C ALA A 32 -2.82 1.71 -11.85
N ASP A 33 -1.78 0.88 -11.88
CA ASP A 33 -1.86 -0.48 -11.41
C ASP A 33 -1.55 -0.57 -9.90
N VAL A 34 -1.90 -1.72 -9.31
CA VAL A 34 -1.60 -2.06 -7.91
C VAL A 34 -0.13 -1.82 -7.57
N SER A 35 0.78 -2.17 -8.48
CA SER A 35 2.22 -1.98 -8.30
C SER A 35 2.60 -0.51 -8.09
N THR A 36 2.09 0.38 -8.93
CA THR A 36 2.36 1.83 -8.88
C THR A 36 1.84 2.45 -7.59
N PHE A 37 0.63 2.09 -7.16
CA PHE A 37 0.09 2.55 -5.87
C PHE A 37 0.87 2.03 -4.67
N THR A 38 1.26 0.76 -4.71
CA THR A 38 2.07 0.15 -3.65
C THR A 38 3.43 0.85 -3.54
N LEU A 39 4.05 1.20 -4.67
CA LEU A 39 5.31 1.96 -4.69
C LEU A 39 5.15 3.39 -4.12
N ASP A 40 4.07 4.12 -4.44
CA ASP A 40 3.82 5.44 -3.83
C ASP A 40 3.64 5.33 -2.31
N ALA A 41 2.94 4.28 -1.84
CA ALA A 41 2.81 4.01 -0.42
C ALA A 41 4.19 3.74 0.22
N ILE A 42 5.02 2.92 -0.40
CA ILE A 42 6.39 2.62 0.04
C ILE A 42 7.27 3.86 0.09
N ASP A 43 7.21 4.75 -0.91
CA ASP A 43 7.99 5.98 -0.89
C ASP A 43 7.53 6.95 0.21
N ARG A 44 6.25 6.98 0.55
CA ARG A 44 5.75 7.69 1.74
C ARG A 44 6.24 7.08 3.04
N VAL A 45 6.35 5.75 3.13
CA VAL A 45 6.97 5.07 4.28
C VAL A 45 8.42 5.50 4.44
N LYS A 46 9.21 5.48 3.35
CA LYS A 46 10.61 5.94 3.35
C LYS A 46 10.73 7.41 3.76
N ASN A 47 9.84 8.27 3.26
CA ASN A 47 9.82 9.70 3.60
C ASN A 47 9.50 9.97 5.08
N ARG A 48 8.96 8.99 5.82
CA ARG A 48 8.79 9.04 7.28
C ARG A 48 10.01 8.54 8.06
N GLY A 49 11.11 8.25 7.38
CA GLY A 49 12.38 7.83 7.99
C GLY A 49 12.53 6.32 8.19
N VAL A 50 11.58 5.52 7.70
CA VAL A 50 11.66 4.06 7.77
C VAL A 50 12.60 3.55 6.67
N ARG A 51 13.61 2.75 7.05
CA ARG A 51 14.60 2.22 6.12
C ARG A 51 14.13 0.90 5.51
N ILE A 52 13.53 0.97 4.33
CA ILE A 52 13.08 -0.19 3.55
C ILE A 52 13.64 -0.13 2.12
N SER A 53 13.95 -1.30 1.56
CA SER A 53 14.52 -1.45 0.22
C SER A 53 14.03 -2.76 -0.40
N SER A 54 13.85 -2.80 -1.72
CA SER A 54 13.51 -4.04 -2.45
C SER A 54 14.60 -5.10 -2.37
N SER A 55 15.82 -4.72 -1.99
CA SER A 55 16.93 -5.64 -1.78
C SER A 55 16.93 -6.32 -0.42
N THR A 56 16.14 -5.83 0.53
CA THR A 56 16.10 -6.35 1.92
C THR A 56 14.69 -6.62 2.43
N HIS A 57 13.67 -6.14 1.72
CA HIS A 57 12.28 -6.28 2.11
C HIS A 57 11.42 -6.65 0.91
N THR A 58 10.39 -7.45 1.16
CA THR A 58 9.23 -7.60 0.29
C THR A 58 8.09 -6.74 0.82
N TRP A 59 7.15 -6.40 -0.07
CA TRP A 59 5.94 -5.71 0.32
C TRP A 59 4.74 -6.20 -0.47
N THR A 60 3.63 -6.36 0.21
CA THR A 60 2.38 -6.84 -0.36
C THR A 60 1.24 -5.98 0.16
N LEU A 61 0.32 -5.62 -0.73
CA LEU A 61 -0.88 -4.87 -0.38
C LEU A 61 -2.01 -5.86 -0.10
N HIS A 62 -2.70 -5.70 1.03
CA HIS A 62 -3.84 -6.54 1.41
C HIS A 62 -5.11 -5.72 1.57
N LEU A 63 -6.26 -6.35 1.34
CA LEU A 63 -7.58 -5.81 1.62
C LEU A 63 -8.04 -6.14 3.05
N ASP A 64 -8.67 -5.18 3.72
CA ASP A 64 -9.34 -5.23 5.03
C ASP A 64 -8.48 -5.60 6.24
N SER A 65 -7.41 -6.38 6.07
CA SER A 65 -6.50 -6.82 7.13
C SER A 65 -5.12 -7.21 6.58
N ALA A 66 -4.11 -7.29 7.45
CA ALA A 66 -2.74 -7.69 7.08
C ALA A 66 -2.61 -9.16 6.60
N THR A 67 -3.63 -9.98 6.79
CA THR A 67 -3.68 -11.38 6.31
C THR A 67 -4.84 -11.59 5.33
N GLY A 68 -5.45 -10.51 4.86
CA GLY A 68 -6.56 -10.55 3.90
C GLY A 68 -6.10 -10.92 2.49
N PRO A 69 -7.02 -10.89 1.51
CA PRO A 69 -6.67 -11.04 0.11
C PRO A 69 -5.56 -10.07 -0.28
N SER A 70 -4.48 -10.58 -0.88
CA SER A 70 -3.39 -9.75 -1.38
C SER A 70 -3.63 -9.33 -2.82
N PHE A 71 -3.12 -8.15 -3.14
CA PHE A 71 -3.06 -7.62 -4.50
C PHE A 71 -1.59 -7.55 -4.90
N GLU A 72 -1.27 -8.11 -6.06
CA GLU A 72 0.07 -8.05 -6.64
C GLU A 72 -0.03 -7.87 -8.14
N GLY A 73 0.99 -7.24 -8.72
CA GLY A 73 1.11 -7.13 -10.17
C GLY A 73 0.45 -5.90 -10.77
N ARG A 74 0.00 -6.05 -12.01
CA ARG A 74 -0.38 -4.93 -12.92
C ARG A 74 -1.89 -4.76 -13.08
N ASP A 75 -2.67 -5.36 -12.19
CA ASP A 75 -4.12 -5.23 -12.23
C ASP A 75 -4.50 -3.75 -12.02
N PRO A 76 -5.44 -3.22 -12.83
CA PRO A 76 -5.90 -1.85 -12.66
C PRO A 76 -6.51 -1.66 -11.27
N LEU A 77 -6.11 -0.60 -10.57
CA LEU A 77 -6.67 -0.31 -9.24
C LEU A 77 -8.19 -0.13 -9.29
N CYS A 78 -8.72 0.42 -10.37
CA CYS A 78 -10.16 0.61 -10.53
C CYS A 78 -10.99 -0.69 -10.54
N GLU A 79 -10.36 -1.84 -10.81
CA GLU A 79 -11.03 -3.15 -10.80
C GLU A 79 -11.02 -3.78 -9.40
N VAL A 80 -9.97 -3.53 -8.63
CA VAL A 80 -9.71 -4.20 -7.34
C VAL A 80 -9.98 -3.31 -6.12
N ALA A 81 -9.99 -2.00 -6.30
CA ALA A 81 -10.11 -1.02 -5.23
C ALA A 81 -11.44 -0.29 -5.25
N ARG A 82 -12.11 -0.22 -4.11
CA ARG A 82 -13.33 0.56 -3.92
C ARG A 82 -13.11 1.73 -2.97
N GLU A 83 -13.98 2.71 -3.12
CA GLU A 83 -14.09 3.80 -2.17
C GLU A 83 -14.45 3.23 -0.78
N HIS A 84 -13.71 3.68 0.24
CA HIS A 84 -13.80 3.22 1.65
C HIS A 84 -13.19 1.86 1.98
N ASP A 85 -12.58 1.17 1.02
CA ASP A 85 -11.80 -0.02 1.33
C ASP A 85 -10.61 0.33 2.25
N LYS A 86 -10.30 -0.61 3.14
CA LYS A 86 -9.15 -0.49 4.05
C LYS A 86 -8.01 -1.30 3.49
N TYR A 87 -6.87 -0.67 3.27
CA TYR A 87 -5.70 -1.37 2.75
C TYR A 87 -4.65 -1.54 3.81
N PHE A 88 -3.95 -2.67 3.74
CA PHE A 88 -2.85 -3.00 4.63
C PHE A 88 -1.60 -3.25 3.77
N LEU A 89 -0.61 -2.37 3.88
CA LEU A 89 0.71 -2.57 3.28
C LEU A 89 1.55 -3.37 4.27
N VAL A 90 1.76 -4.64 3.98
CA VAL A 90 2.61 -5.52 4.78
C VAL A 90 4.00 -5.49 4.20
N ILE A 91 4.99 -5.18 5.03
CA ILE A 91 6.40 -5.16 4.65
C ILE A 91 7.11 -6.22 5.48
N ALA A 92 7.77 -7.16 4.83
CA ALA A 92 8.52 -8.23 5.47
C ALA A 92 9.99 -8.16 5.08
N GLU A 93 10.89 -8.60 5.95
CA GLU A 93 12.31 -8.75 5.62
C GLU A 93 12.50 -9.99 4.73
N ILE A 94 13.45 -9.90 3.79
CA ILE A 94 13.89 -11.06 3.01
C ILE A 94 14.81 -11.86 3.93
N GLU A 95 14.38 -13.07 4.32
CA GLU A 95 15.27 -14.02 5.00
C GLU A 95 16.29 -14.55 3.98
N ASP A 96 17.58 -14.46 4.32
CA ASP A 96 18.73 -15.01 3.56
C ASP A 96 18.73 -16.56 3.57
#